data_AF-A0A963JKQ5-F1
#
_entry.id   AF-A0A963JKQ5-F1
#
_cell.length_a   1.000
_cell.length_b   1.000
_cell.length_c   1.000
_cell.angle_alpha   90.00
_cell.angle_beta   90.00
_cell.angle_gamma   90.00
#
_symmetry.space_group_name_H-M   'P 1'
#
loop_
_entity.id
_entity.type
_entity.pdbx_description
1 polymer ?
#
loop_
_entity_poly.entity_id
_entity_poly.type
_entity_poly.pdbx_seq_one_letter_code
_entity_poly.pdbx_strand_id
1 'polypeptide(L)'
;MRALFFLRHYNDIDHITPVIYKWADSGHQCNVVLLGSAKFRRDYRIQFLKQLSGVRVAHMREVLGWLHFLKWRLQMYMLTGNVRRIPVLGLLAKRLSERYDESRREQVWRQTNETLFQRCFENSDGGVITFDWVERNSVISVEWIKILIEMAHARKLSVISLPHGDSPHVNQLIR
;
A
#
# COMPACT_ATOMS: atom_id res chain seq x y z
N MET A 1 -1.29 -1.10 -20.70
CA MET A 1 -2.20 -0.86 -19.55
C MET A 1 -1.45 -0.12 -18.44
N ARG A 2 -2.16 0.41 -17.43
CA ARG A 2 -1.53 1.05 -16.25
C ARG A 2 -1.70 0.17 -15.02
N ALA A 3 -0.68 0.14 -14.16
CA ALA A 3 -0.74 -0.55 -12.88
C ALA A 3 -0.24 0.29 -11.70
N LEU A 4 -0.80 0.06 -10.51
CA LEU A 4 -0.37 0.63 -9.24
C LEU A 4 0.13 -0.49 -8.33
N PHE A 5 1.44 -0.55 -8.09
CA PHE A 5 2.06 -1.50 -7.17
C PHE A 5 2.32 -0.85 -5.82
N PHE A 6 1.96 -1.55 -4.74
CA PHE A 6 2.35 -1.16 -3.38
C PHE A 6 3.47 -2.07 -2.85
N LEU A 7 4.57 -1.48 -2.38
CA LEU A 7 5.68 -2.19 -1.75
C LEU A 7 5.89 -1.70 -0.31
N ARG A 8 5.84 -2.62 0.66
CA ARG A 8 5.88 -2.30 2.10
C ARG A 8 7.24 -2.54 2.71
N HIS A 9 7.81 -3.72 2.50
CA HIS A 9 9.07 -4.12 3.10
C HIS A 9 9.92 -4.92 2.12
N TYR A 10 11.07 -5.38 2.61
CA TYR A 10 12.06 -6.09 1.80
C TYR A 10 11.45 -7.28 1.02
N ASN A 11 10.53 -8.03 1.63
CA ASN A 11 9.89 -9.18 0.99
C ASN A 11 9.10 -8.81 -0.28
N ASP A 12 8.24 -7.80 -0.19
CA ASP A 12 7.49 -7.26 -1.33
C ASP A 12 8.44 -6.81 -2.43
N ILE A 13 9.51 -6.10 -2.07
CA ILE A 13 10.50 -5.62 -3.04
C ILE A 13 11.15 -6.81 -3.75
N ASP A 14 11.48 -7.88 -3.02
CA ASP A 14 12.13 -9.04 -3.60
C ASP A 14 11.26 -9.77 -4.63
N HIS A 15 10.03 -10.12 -4.24
CA HIS A 15 9.18 -10.98 -5.06
C HIS A 15 8.37 -10.22 -6.13
N ILE A 16 8.09 -8.93 -5.92
CA ILE A 16 7.28 -8.14 -6.87
C ILE A 16 8.15 -7.42 -7.91
N THR A 17 9.43 -7.12 -7.62
CA THR A 17 10.32 -6.45 -8.59
C THR A 17 10.35 -7.15 -9.96
N PRO A 18 10.48 -8.50 -10.05
CA PRO A 18 10.45 -9.20 -11.34
C PRO A 18 9.11 -9.02 -12.09
N VAL A 19 8.00 -8.98 -11.36
CA VAL A 19 6.65 -8.74 -11.93
C VAL A 19 6.55 -7.33 -12.50
N ILE A 20 7.03 -6.32 -11.77
CA ILE A 20 7.07 -4.92 -12.22
C ILE A 20 7.95 -4.80 -13.47
N TYR A 21 9.13 -5.43 -13.46
CA TYR A 21 10.01 -5.46 -14.60
C TYR A 21 9.30 -6.05 -15.82
N LYS A 22 8.68 -7.23 -15.71
CA LYS A 22 7.98 -7.84 -16.83
C LYS A 22 6.78 -7.03 -17.32
N TRP A 23 6.07 -6.35 -16.42
CA TRP A 23 5.01 -5.42 -16.80
C TRP A 23 5.56 -4.27 -17.67
N ALA A 24 6.65 -3.63 -17.25
CA ALA A 24 7.27 -2.53 -17.99
C ALA A 24 7.90 -2.99 -19.31
N ASP A 25 8.60 -4.11 -19.31
CA ASP A 25 9.22 -4.77 -20.46
C ASP A 25 8.17 -5.11 -21.55
N SER A 26 6.94 -5.40 -21.14
CA SER A 26 5.79 -5.64 -22.04
C SER A 26 5.17 -4.35 -22.61
N GLY A 27 5.83 -3.20 -22.44
CA GLY A 27 5.37 -1.90 -22.91
C GLY A 27 4.22 -1.30 -22.09
N HIS A 28 4.00 -1.77 -20.86
CA HIS A 28 2.98 -1.21 -19.97
C HIS A 28 3.58 -0.19 -19.00
N GLN A 29 2.73 0.68 -18.45
CA GLN A 29 3.16 1.69 -17.49
C GLN A 29 2.74 1.28 -16.07
N CYS A 30 3.53 1.68 -15.07
CA CYS A 30 3.13 1.51 -13.70
C CYS A 30 3.66 2.60 -12.76
N ASN A 31 2.91 2.82 -11.68
CA ASN A 31 3.37 3.55 -10.52
C ASN A 31 3.67 2.55 -9.40
N VAL A 32 4.82 2.69 -8.76
CA VAL A 32 5.25 1.89 -7.62
C VAL A 32 5.28 2.81 -6.41
N VAL A 33 4.45 2.52 -5.43
CA VAL A 33 4.32 3.31 -4.20
C VAL A 33 4.94 2.57 -3.04
N LEU A 34 6.00 3.15 -2.47
CA LEU A 34 6.64 2.63 -1.27
C LEU A 34 5.85 3.08 -0.04
N LEU A 35 5.27 2.13 0.69
CA LEU A 35 4.48 2.37 1.91
C LEU A 35 5.32 2.31 3.18
N GLY A 36 6.45 1.61 3.13
CA GLY A 36 7.32 1.36 4.28
C GLY A 36 8.33 2.46 4.57
N SER A 37 9.53 2.05 4.98
CA SER A 37 10.59 2.99 5.33
C SER A 37 11.15 3.71 4.11
N ALA A 38 11.41 5.01 4.23
CA ALA A 38 12.05 5.82 3.20
C ALA A 38 13.46 5.32 2.81
N LYS A 39 14.09 4.45 3.62
CA LYS A 39 15.37 3.81 3.30
C LYS A 39 15.30 2.92 2.07
N PHE A 40 14.14 2.30 1.79
CA PHE A 40 13.96 1.44 0.62
C PHE A 40 14.11 2.19 -0.69
N ARG A 41 14.05 3.53 -0.68
CA ARG A 41 14.41 4.34 -1.85
C ARG A 41 15.85 4.12 -2.29
N ARG A 42 16.75 3.67 -1.42
CA ARG A 42 18.16 3.37 -1.73
C ARG A 42 18.41 1.90 -2.06
N ASP A 43 17.36 1.05 -2.02
CA ASP A 43 17.49 -0.35 -2.42
C ASP A 43 17.83 -0.45 -3.91
N TYR A 44 18.80 -1.30 -4.26
CA TYR A 44 19.29 -1.42 -5.63
C TYR A 44 18.20 -1.88 -6.61
N ARG A 45 17.24 -2.70 -6.16
CA ARG A 45 16.09 -3.15 -6.98
C ARG A 45 15.15 -1.99 -7.27
N ILE A 46 14.92 -1.13 -6.28
CA ILE A 46 14.13 0.09 -6.44
C ILE A 46 14.83 1.08 -7.37
N GLN A 47 16.16 1.22 -7.28
CA GLN A 47 16.95 2.04 -8.19
C GLN A 47 16.92 1.51 -9.61
N PHE A 48 17.02 0.20 -9.79
CA PHE A 48 16.82 -0.48 -11.07
C PHE A 48 15.43 -0.18 -11.66
N LEU A 49 14.36 -0.34 -10.89
CA LEU A 49 13.00 -0.05 -11.35
C LEU A 49 12.81 1.40 -11.81
N LYS A 50 13.47 2.37 -11.16
CA LYS A 50 13.43 3.79 -11.57
C LYS A 50 14.07 4.08 -12.92
N GLN A 51 14.96 3.20 -13.38
CA GLN A 51 15.64 3.35 -14.67
C GLN A 51 14.79 2.80 -15.83
N LEU A 52 13.74 2.02 -15.53
CA LEU A 52 12.88 1.42 -16.55
C LEU A 52 11.92 2.46 -17.14
N SER A 53 11.82 2.47 -18.48
CA SER A 53 10.81 3.26 -19.17
C SER A 53 9.40 2.81 -18.75
N GLY A 54 8.51 3.77 -18.49
CA GLY A 54 7.15 3.48 -18.06
C GLY A 54 6.98 3.16 -16.57
N VAL A 55 8.06 3.16 -15.77
CA VAL A 55 7.99 2.93 -14.31
C VAL A 55 8.20 4.24 -13.55
N ARG A 56 7.26 4.57 -12.66
CA ARG A 56 7.37 5.73 -11.76
C ARG A 56 7.37 5.25 -10.32
N VAL A 57 8.49 5.40 -9.63
CA VAL A 57 8.59 5.03 -8.21
C VAL A 57 8.50 6.27 -7.33
N ALA A 58 7.60 6.26 -6.35
CA ALA A 58 7.46 7.30 -5.35
C ALA A 58 7.26 6.72 -3.95
N HIS A 59 7.69 7.43 -2.92
CA HIS A 59 7.32 7.10 -1.55
C HIS A 59 5.93 7.70 -1.22
N MET A 60 5.15 7.05 -0.35
CA MET A 60 3.80 7.53 0.03
C MET A 60 3.79 9.00 0.49
N ARG A 61 4.82 9.41 1.23
CA ARG A 61 5.04 10.81 1.66
C ARG A 61 5.16 11.79 0.49
N GLU A 62 5.78 11.39 -0.62
CA GLU A 62 5.95 12.21 -1.82
C GLU A 62 4.65 12.28 -2.62
N VAL A 63 3.81 11.25 -2.56
CA VAL A 63 2.50 11.21 -3.21
C VAL A 63 1.48 12.09 -2.49
N LEU A 64 1.41 12.00 -1.16
CA LEU A 64 0.38 12.69 -0.36
C LEU A 64 0.78 14.09 0.12
N GLY A 65 2.07 14.41 0.09
CA GLY A 65 2.61 15.56 0.81
C GLY A 65 2.64 15.36 2.33
N TRP A 66 3.36 16.23 3.04
CA TRP A 66 3.69 16.03 4.46
C TRP A 66 2.46 15.96 5.39
N LEU A 67 1.55 16.94 5.30
CA LEU A 67 0.41 17.04 6.20
C LEU A 67 -0.57 15.86 6.04
N HIS A 68 -0.89 15.51 4.79
CA HIS A 68 -1.80 14.41 4.51
C HIS A 68 -1.17 13.05 4.82
N PHE A 69 0.13 12.89 4.53
CA PHE A 69 0.89 11.71 4.94
C PHE A 69 0.89 11.52 6.46
N LEU A 70 1.04 12.59 7.25
CA LEU A 70 1.04 12.49 8.70
C LEU A 70 -0.32 12.03 9.23
N LYS A 71 -1.42 12.60 8.71
CA LYS A 71 -2.80 12.17 9.05
C LYS A 71 -3.02 10.70 8.70
N TRP A 72 -2.69 10.31 7.47
CA TRP A 72 -2.77 8.93 6.99
C TRP A 72 -1.96 7.99 7.89
N ARG A 73 -0.72 8.36 8.24
CA ARG A 73 0.18 7.53 9.05
C ARG A 73 -0.29 7.38 10.49
N LEU A 74 -0.79 8.44 11.10
CA LEU A 74 -1.38 8.41 12.46
C LEU A 74 -2.60 7.49 12.49
N GLN A 75 -3.47 7.59 11.50
CA GLN A 75 -4.66 6.74 11.40
C GLN A 75 -4.31 5.26 11.20
N MET A 76 -3.27 4.96 10.40
CA MET A 76 -2.71 3.61 10.30
C MET A 76 -2.21 3.10 11.65
N TYR A 77 -1.48 3.91 12.42
CA TYR A 77 -0.98 3.51 13.73
C TYR A 77 -2.10 3.24 14.75
N MET A 78 -3.19 4.01 14.73
CA MET A 78 -4.33 3.81 15.64
C MET A 78 -5.07 2.49 15.40
N LEU A 79 -5.11 2.03 14.15
CA LEU A 79 -5.89 0.85 13.73
C LEU A 79 -5.06 -0.44 13.66
N THR A 80 -3.73 -0.33 13.60
CA THR A 80 -2.84 -1.49 13.58
C THR A 80 -2.67 -2.06 15.00
N GLY A 81 -2.83 -3.37 15.14
CA GLY A 81 -3.01 -4.06 16.43
C GLY A 81 -1.87 -3.91 17.43
N ASN A 82 -0.68 -3.50 16.99
CA ASN A 82 0.50 -3.38 17.84
C ASN A 82 0.41 -2.23 18.85
N VAL A 83 -0.27 -1.12 18.50
CA VAL A 83 -0.44 0.01 19.44
C VAL A 83 -1.52 -0.29 20.49
N ARG A 84 -2.55 -1.06 20.12
CA ARG A 84 -3.61 -1.50 21.04
C ARG A 84 -3.11 -2.45 22.15
N ARG A 85 -1.96 -3.10 21.96
CA ARG A 85 -1.34 -4.02 22.94
C ARG A 85 -0.52 -3.33 24.02
N ILE A 86 -0.16 -2.06 23.86
CA ILE A 86 0.56 -1.32 24.90
C ILE A 86 -0.48 -0.83 25.93
N PRO A 87 -0.43 -1.19 27.21
CA PRO A 87 -1.56 -1.00 28.12
C PRO A 87 -2.00 0.46 28.30
N VAL A 88 -1.06 1.41 28.37
CA VAL A 88 -1.36 2.85 28.55
C VAL A 88 -1.75 3.52 27.21
N LEU A 89 -1.00 3.22 26.15
CA LEU A 89 -1.23 3.74 24.79
C LEU A 89 -2.49 3.14 24.15
N GLY A 90 -2.83 1.90 24.48
CA GLY A 90 -4.02 1.20 24.01
C GLY A 90 -5.30 1.78 24.62
N LEU A 91 -5.27 2.22 25.89
CA LEU A 91 -6.40 2.91 26.52
C LEU A 91 -6.63 4.30 25.89
N LEU A 92 -5.55 5.04 25.63
CA LEU A 92 -5.59 6.33 24.94
C LEU A 92 -6.02 6.17 23.48
N ALA A 93 -5.49 5.19 22.76
CA ALA A 93 -5.84 4.88 21.38
C ALA A 93 -7.30 4.40 21.26
N LYS A 94 -7.82 3.65 22.24
CA LYS A 94 -9.22 3.23 22.29
C LYS A 94 -10.14 4.44 22.50
N ARG A 95 -9.86 5.28 23.50
CA ARG A 95 -10.62 6.53 23.75
C ARG A 95 -10.51 7.53 22.58
N LEU A 96 -9.34 7.62 21.94
CA LEU A 96 -9.16 8.40 20.73
C LEU A 96 -9.96 7.79 19.57
N SER A 97 -9.97 6.47 19.39
CA SER A 97 -10.77 5.83 18.33
C SER A 97 -12.29 5.96 18.54
N GLU A 98 -12.73 6.03 19.81
CA GLU A 98 -14.13 6.29 20.19
C GLU A 98 -14.53 7.76 19.97
N ARG A 99 -13.59 8.71 20.14
CA ARG A 99 -13.80 10.14 19.81
C ARG A 99 -13.56 10.49 18.34
N TYR A 100 -12.74 9.71 17.64
CA TYR A 100 -12.34 9.98 16.27
C TYR A 100 -13.34 9.30 15.34
N ASP A 101 -14.34 10.08 14.94
CA ASP A 101 -15.47 9.67 14.11
C ASP A 101 -15.05 8.80 12.91
N GLU A 102 -15.74 7.67 12.71
CA GLU A 102 -15.52 6.74 11.60
C GLU A 102 -15.65 7.46 10.26
N SER A 103 -16.57 8.44 10.18
CA SER A 103 -16.75 9.30 9.01
C SER A 103 -15.49 10.09 8.62
N ARG A 104 -14.78 10.63 9.62
CA ARG A 104 -13.53 11.39 9.42
C ARG A 104 -12.39 10.49 8.98
N ARG A 105 -12.34 9.26 9.50
CA ARG A 105 -11.35 8.27 9.10
C ARG A 105 -11.54 7.87 7.64
N GLU A 106 -12.78 7.56 7.28
CA GLU A 106 -13.16 7.21 5.92
C GLU A 106 -12.79 8.34 4.95
N GLN A 107 -13.05 9.60 5.31
CA GLN A 107 -12.68 10.75 4.48
C GLN A 107 -11.18 10.78 4.16
N VAL A 108 -10.30 10.54 5.15
CA VAL A 108 -8.84 10.49 4.94
C VAL A 108 -8.46 9.35 4.00
N TRP A 109 -9.07 8.17 4.16
CA TRP A 109 -8.85 7.03 3.26
C TRP A 109 -9.29 7.32 1.84
N ARG A 110 -10.48 7.89 1.66
CA ARG A 110 -10.99 8.26 0.33
C ARG A 110 -10.12 9.31 -0.34
N GLN A 111 -9.71 10.37 0.37
CA GLN A 111 -8.81 11.40 -0.16
C GLN A 111 -7.42 10.84 -0.55
N THR A 112 -6.89 9.93 0.27
CA THR A 112 -5.64 9.23 -0.03
C THR A 112 -5.75 8.41 -1.32
N ASN A 113 -6.82 7.62 -1.45
CA ASN A 113 -7.05 6.77 -2.62
C ASN A 113 -7.31 7.61 -3.87
N GLU A 114 -8.04 8.71 -3.75
CA GLU A 114 -8.26 9.66 -4.84
C GLU A 114 -6.92 10.19 -5.39
N THR A 115 -6.04 10.62 -4.49
CA THR A 115 -4.70 11.12 -4.85
C THR A 115 -3.88 10.04 -5.59
N LEU A 116 -3.93 8.79 -5.10
CA LEU A 116 -3.25 7.66 -5.73
C LEU A 116 -3.83 7.35 -7.12
N PHE A 117 -5.16 7.37 -7.24
CA PHE A 117 -5.85 7.02 -8.48
C PHE A 117 -5.68 8.08 -9.54
N GLN A 118 -5.80 9.36 -9.18
CA GLN A 118 -5.53 10.46 -10.10
C GLN A 118 -4.08 10.38 -10.60
N ARG A 119 -3.11 10.19 -9.70
CA ARG A 119 -1.70 10.06 -10.10
C ARG A 119 -1.44 8.88 -11.05
N CYS A 120 -2.10 7.74 -10.83
CA CYS A 120 -1.77 6.50 -11.53
C CYS A 120 -2.64 6.20 -12.76
N PHE A 121 -3.91 6.61 -12.74
CA PHE A 121 -4.93 6.20 -13.70
C PHE A 121 -5.66 7.38 -14.35
N GLU A 122 -5.17 8.62 -14.19
CA GLU A 122 -5.70 9.76 -14.94
C GLU A 122 -5.72 9.45 -16.45
N ASN A 123 -6.86 9.72 -17.08
CA ASN A 123 -7.13 9.45 -18.50
C ASN A 123 -6.95 7.97 -18.92
N SER A 124 -7.20 7.03 -18.01
CA SER A 124 -7.15 5.59 -18.29
C SER A 124 -8.53 4.97 -18.09
N ASP A 125 -9.02 4.21 -19.07
CA ASP A 125 -10.32 3.53 -19.02
C ASP A 125 -10.31 2.24 -18.19
N GLY A 126 -9.18 1.96 -17.52
CA GLY A 126 -8.98 0.78 -16.69
C GLY A 126 -7.55 0.69 -16.16
N GLY A 127 -7.29 -0.34 -15.35
CA GLY A 127 -5.98 -0.54 -14.75
C GLY A 127 -6.01 -1.58 -13.64
N VAL A 128 -4.82 -1.93 -13.16
CA VAL A 128 -4.64 -2.96 -12.14
C VAL A 128 -3.99 -2.34 -10.91
N ILE A 129 -4.56 -2.58 -9.74
CA ILE A 129 -3.93 -2.27 -8.47
C ILE A 129 -3.42 -3.58 -7.89
N THR A 130 -2.15 -3.60 -7.51
CA THR A 130 -1.49 -4.76 -6.96
C THR A 130 -0.88 -4.45 -5.61
N PHE A 131 -1.05 -5.38 -4.71
CA PHE A 131 -0.36 -5.42 -3.44
C PHE A 131 -0.16 -6.88 -3.08
N ASP A 132 0.71 -7.09 -2.12
CA ASP A 132 0.93 -8.39 -1.56
C ASP A 132 0.11 -8.59 -0.27
N TRP A 133 -0.04 -9.83 0.19
CA TRP A 133 -0.98 -10.25 1.23
C TRP A 133 -0.91 -9.33 2.46
N VAL A 134 -2.05 -8.71 2.76
CA VAL A 134 -2.26 -7.87 3.93
C VAL A 134 -2.93 -8.69 5.04
N GLU A 135 -2.15 -9.08 6.05
CA GLU A 135 -2.69 -9.68 7.27
C GLU A 135 -3.24 -8.63 8.26
N ARG A 136 -4.05 -9.08 9.23
CA ARG A 136 -4.63 -8.20 10.29
C ARG A 136 -3.59 -7.48 11.16
N ASN A 137 -2.37 -8.03 11.27
CA ASN A 137 -1.25 -7.43 12.01
C ASN A 137 -0.28 -6.66 11.11
N SER A 138 -0.61 -6.49 9.83
CA SER A 138 0.17 -5.70 8.88
C SER A 138 0.28 -4.24 9.34
N VAL A 139 1.31 -3.55 8.85
CA VAL A 139 1.51 -2.11 9.03
C VAL A 139 0.43 -1.28 8.30
N ILE A 140 -0.42 -1.96 7.52
CA ILE A 140 -1.52 -1.40 6.75
C ILE A 140 -2.85 -1.79 7.39
N SER A 141 -3.74 -0.81 7.56
CA SER A 141 -5.10 -1.02 8.02
C SER A 141 -5.96 -1.74 6.98
N VAL A 142 -6.63 -2.81 7.40
CA VAL A 142 -7.64 -3.53 6.59
C VAL A 142 -8.78 -2.58 6.17
N GLU A 143 -9.09 -1.58 7.00
CA GLU A 143 -10.11 -0.56 6.70
C GLU A 143 -9.75 0.25 5.43
N TRP A 144 -8.50 0.70 5.33
CA TRP A 144 -8.03 1.43 4.15
C TRP A 144 -8.05 0.57 2.89
N ILE A 145 -7.64 -0.70 2.99
CA ILE A 145 -7.67 -1.64 1.86
C ILE A 145 -9.12 -1.89 1.39
N LYS A 146 -10.08 -2.03 2.30
CA LYS A 146 -11.50 -2.18 1.95
C LYS A 146 -12.01 -0.98 1.14
N ILE A 147 -11.75 0.24 1.62
CA ILE A 147 -12.15 1.47 0.93
C ILE A 147 -11.42 1.61 -0.41
N LEU A 148 -10.15 1.20 -0.48
CA LEU A 148 -9.38 1.18 -1.72
C LEU A 148 -10.03 0.25 -2.76
N ILE A 149 -10.43 -0.96 -2.36
CA ILE A 149 -11.08 -1.93 -3.24
C ILE A 149 -12.43 -1.41 -3.72
N GLU A 150 -13.25 -0.89 -2.80
CA GLU A 150 -14.56 -0.30 -3.11
C GLU A 150 -14.42 0.82 -4.17
N MET A 151 -13.51 1.77 -3.93
CA MET A 151 -13.29 2.88 -4.86
C MET A 151 -12.67 2.42 -6.18
N ALA A 152 -11.82 1.38 -6.16
CA ALA A 152 -11.24 0.80 -7.37
C ALA A 152 -12.32 0.17 -8.26
N HIS A 153 -13.21 -0.63 -7.67
CA HIS A 153 -14.32 -1.26 -8.39
C HIS A 153 -15.29 -0.23 -8.96
N ALA A 154 -15.59 0.84 -8.22
CA ALA A 154 -16.40 1.96 -8.71
C ALA A 154 -15.79 2.63 -9.95
N ARG A 155 -14.46 2.54 -10.13
CA ARG A 155 -13.70 3.03 -11.30
C ARG A 155 -13.38 1.97 -12.34
N LYS A 156 -13.96 0.76 -12.23
CA LYS A 156 -13.66 -0.39 -13.11
C LYS A 156 -12.18 -0.79 -13.12
N LEU A 157 -11.47 -0.53 -12.02
CA LEU A 157 -10.09 -0.98 -11.82
C LEU A 157 -10.10 -2.39 -11.22
N SER A 158 -9.21 -3.25 -11.68
CA SER A 158 -9.01 -4.58 -11.11
C SER A 158 -8.06 -4.50 -9.92
N VAL A 159 -8.34 -5.25 -8.86
CA VAL A 159 -7.46 -5.37 -7.70
C VAL A 159 -6.95 -6.81 -7.60
N ILE A 160 -5.63 -6.98 -7.55
CA ILE A 160 -4.99 -8.30 -7.49
C ILE A 160 -4.06 -8.35 -6.28
N SER A 161 -4.27 -9.34 -5.42
CA SER A 161 -3.29 -9.69 -4.39
C SER A 161 -2.25 -10.62 -5.01
N LEU A 162 -0.97 -10.27 -4.92
CA LEU A 162 0.14 -11.11 -5.34
C LEU A 162 0.62 -11.92 -4.14
N PRO A 163 0.20 -13.19 -3.98
CA PRO A 163 0.61 -13.99 -2.83
C PRO A 163 2.11 -14.27 -2.90
N HIS A 164 2.78 -14.26 -1.74
CA HIS A 164 3.97 -15.10 -1.59
C HIS A 164 3.55 -16.56 -1.52
N GLY A 165 4.44 -17.47 -1.91
CA GLY A 165 4.24 -18.90 -1.64
C GLY A 165 3.95 -19.12 -0.15
N ASP A 166 3.08 -20.07 0.16
CA ASP A 166 2.68 -20.40 1.52
C ASP A 166 3.91 -20.53 2.44
N SER A 167 3.74 -20.10 3.69
CA SER A 167 4.78 -20.25 4.71
C SER A 167 5.23 -21.72 4.78
N PRO A 168 6.54 -22.02 4.76
CA PRO A 168 7.05 -23.38 4.95
C PRO A 168 6.55 -24.04 6.25
N HIS A 169 6.07 -23.23 7.21
CA HIS A 169 5.45 -23.68 8.45
C HIS A 169 4.06 -24.29 8.27
N VAL A 170 3.33 -23.94 7.21
CA VAL A 170 2.03 -24.58 6.89
C VAL A 170 2.24 -26.05 6.50
N ASN A 171 3.34 -26.35 5.83
CA ASN A 171 3.68 -27.70 5.39
C ASN A 171 4.63 -28.45 6.35
N GLN A 172 4.91 -27.90 7.55
CA GLN A 172 5.89 -28.46 8.52
C GLN A 172 7.25 -28.83 7.93
N LEU A 173 7.64 -28.24 6.79
CA LEU A 173 8.87 -28.61 6.08
C LEU A 173 10.14 -28.17 6.84
N ILE A 174 10.01 -27.19 7.74
CA ILE A 174 11.07 -26.71 8.61
C ILE A 174 10.50 -26.48 10.01
N ARG A 175 11.09 -27.16 11.00
CA ARG A 175 10.82 -27.07 12.44
C ARG A 175 11.79 -26.12 13.12
#